data_AF-A0A356KQL4-F1
#
_entry.id   AF-A0A356KQL4-F1
#
_cell.length_a   1.000
_cell.length_b   1.000
_cell.length_c   1.000
_cell.angle_alpha   90.00
_cell.angle_beta   90.00
_cell.angle_gamma   90.00
#
_symmetry.space_group_name_H-M   'P 1'
#
loop_
_entity.id
_entity.type
_entity.pdbx_description
1 polymer ?
#
loop_
_entity_poly.entity_id
_entity_poly.type
_entity_poly.pdbx_seq_one_letter_code
_entity_poly.pdbx_strand_id
1 'polypeptide(L)'
;ILHELIYLTPARTGATMIETIRAAERNVLLAPPAELDTSAELRAVVAKATASEPQQRYHSADELARELRRVLRDQETVAYPDRGWRRVRRYIVRHPRLVAFLIAGGMVATAAIVSVLQLQQQEAVAEAQVEAEITQRALNDLQSLTSDRAREVAIRFLSYGRLTASLAA
;
A
#
# COMPACT_ATOMS: atom_id res chain seq x y z
N ILE A 1 20.90 -38.69 -1.04
CA ILE A 1 21.94 -37.70 -0.66
C ILE A 1 21.37 -36.31 -0.42
N LEU A 2 21.11 -35.43 -1.41
CA LEU A 2 20.69 -34.04 -1.08
C LEU A 2 19.40 -33.96 -0.23
N HIS A 3 18.35 -34.69 -0.61
CA HIS A 3 17.12 -34.80 0.19
C HIS A 3 17.40 -35.25 1.63
N GLU A 4 18.27 -36.24 1.78
CA GLU A 4 18.63 -36.85 3.06
C GLU A 4 19.48 -35.92 3.93
N LEU A 5 20.35 -35.11 3.31
CA LEU A 5 21.09 -34.08 4.03
C LEU A 5 20.18 -32.96 4.57
N ILE A 6 19.09 -32.65 3.86
CA ILE A 6 18.16 -31.58 4.24
C ILE A 6 17.15 -32.06 5.27
N TYR A 7 16.60 -33.26 5.07
CA TYR A 7 15.47 -33.77 5.85
C TYR A 7 15.83 -34.87 6.84
N LEU A 8 17.12 -35.26 6.91
CA LEU A 8 17.62 -36.39 7.71
C LEU A 8 16.85 -37.69 7.47
N THR A 9 16.22 -37.80 6.31
CA THR A 9 15.37 -38.91 5.90
C THR A 9 15.67 -39.27 4.45
N PRO A 10 15.74 -40.57 4.11
CA PRO A 10 15.97 -40.99 2.74
C PRO A 10 14.85 -40.48 1.82
N ALA A 11 15.22 -40.16 0.58
CA ALA A 11 14.28 -39.64 -0.42
C ALA A 11 13.19 -40.65 -0.78
N ARG A 12 13.49 -41.96 -0.68
CA ARG A 12 12.60 -43.07 -1.01
C ARG A 12 12.86 -44.21 -0.03
N THR A 13 11.78 -44.80 0.49
CA THR A 13 11.81 -45.94 1.41
C THR A 13 10.70 -46.92 1.04
N GLY A 14 10.92 -48.20 1.29
CA GLY A 14 9.95 -49.29 1.17
C GLY A 14 10.34 -50.41 2.12
N ALA A 15 9.37 -51.24 2.54
CA ALA A 15 9.61 -52.37 3.43
C ALA A 15 10.49 -53.46 2.78
N THR A 16 10.55 -53.48 1.45
CA THR A 16 11.39 -54.37 0.66
C THR A 16 12.11 -53.63 -0.46
N MET A 17 13.20 -54.20 -0.97
CA MET A 17 13.94 -53.67 -2.11
C MET A 17 13.04 -53.48 -3.35
N ILE A 18 12.14 -54.43 -3.62
CA ILE A 18 11.18 -54.34 -4.73
C ILE A 18 10.26 -53.12 -4.56
N GLU A 19 9.82 -52.85 -3.33
CA GLU A 19 8.96 -51.69 -3.05
C GLU A 19 9.72 -50.36 -3.25
N THR A 20 11.00 -50.29 -2.85
CA THR A 20 11.84 -49.11 -3.10
C THR A 20 12.05 -48.85 -4.60
N ILE A 21 12.22 -49.90 -5.40
CA ILE A 21 12.37 -49.79 -6.85
C ILE A 21 11.06 -49.28 -7.48
N ARG A 22 9.91 -49.85 -7.09
CA ARG A 22 8.59 -49.37 -7.56
C ARG A 22 8.30 -47.93 -7.15
N ALA A 23 8.79 -47.48 -5.99
CA ALA A 23 8.68 -46.09 -5.57
C ALA A 23 9.57 -45.17 -6.41
N ALA A 24 10.76 -45.63 -6.79
CA ALA A 24 11.65 -44.92 -7.69
C ALA A 24 11.08 -44.80 -9.11
N GLU A 25 10.50 -45.87 -9.65
CA GLU A 25 9.85 -45.87 -10.97
C GLU A 25 8.67 -44.89 -11.03
N ARG A 26 7.85 -44.84 -9.98
CA ARG A 26 6.72 -43.91 -9.88
C ARG A 26 7.12 -42.47 -9.50
N ASN A 27 8.42 -42.23 -9.30
CA ASN A 27 8.98 -40.99 -8.80
C ASN A 27 8.25 -40.43 -7.57
N VAL A 28 7.89 -41.33 -6.65
CA VAL A 28 7.30 -40.95 -5.37
C VAL A 28 8.44 -40.63 -4.43
N LEU A 29 8.49 -39.38 -3.99
CA LEU A 29 9.41 -38.92 -2.94
C LEU A 29 8.70 -38.94 -1.60
N LEU A 30 9.46 -39.20 -0.55
CA LEU A 30 8.97 -38.99 0.80
C LEU A 30 8.63 -37.50 0.97
N ALA A 31 7.48 -37.20 1.57
CA ALA A 31 7.14 -35.82 1.85
C ALA A 31 8.14 -35.23 2.87
N PRO A 32 8.57 -33.98 2.70
CA PRO A 32 9.41 -33.32 3.69
C PRO A 32 8.67 -33.23 5.03
N PRO A 33 9.35 -33.37 6.17
CA PRO A 33 8.74 -33.20 7.48
C PRO A 33 8.09 -31.82 7.59
N ALA A 34 6.85 -31.76 8.11
CA ALA A 34 6.09 -30.50 8.21
C ALA A 34 6.74 -29.47 9.15
N GLU A 35 7.58 -29.92 10.07
CA GLU A 35 8.26 -29.11 11.08
C GLU A 35 9.49 -28.37 10.54
N LEU A 36 10.02 -28.78 9.38
CA LEU A 36 11.20 -28.18 8.76
C LEU A 36 10.79 -27.06 7.80
N ASP A 37 11.04 -25.80 8.20
CA ASP A 37 10.82 -24.63 7.33
C ASP A 37 11.84 -24.60 6.20
N THR A 38 11.49 -25.27 5.10
CA THR A 38 12.32 -25.35 3.90
C THR A 38 11.83 -24.36 2.87
N SER A 39 12.74 -23.47 2.44
CA SER A 39 12.44 -22.48 1.41
C SER A 39 11.86 -23.13 0.15
N ALA A 40 10.94 -22.43 -0.51
CA ALA A 40 10.30 -22.93 -1.73
C ALA A 40 11.31 -23.21 -2.85
N GLU A 41 12.38 -22.43 -2.90
CA GLU A 41 13.50 -22.62 -3.84
C GLU A 41 14.24 -23.92 -3.57
N LEU A 42 14.60 -24.19 -2.31
CA LEU A 42 15.32 -25.41 -1.97
C LEU A 42 14.46 -26.65 -2.26
N ARG A 43 13.15 -26.59 -1.99
CA ARG A 43 12.20 -27.65 -2.39
C ARG A 43 12.17 -27.87 -3.90
N ALA A 44 12.15 -26.80 -4.69
CA ALA A 44 12.19 -26.89 -6.15
C ALA A 44 13.52 -27.46 -6.67
N VAL A 45 14.65 -27.10 -6.06
CA VAL A 45 15.96 -27.67 -6.40
C VAL A 45 16.00 -29.17 -6.12
N VAL A 46 15.47 -29.62 -4.97
CA VAL A 46 15.35 -31.05 -4.63
C VAL A 46 14.44 -31.76 -5.63
N ALA A 47 13.28 -31.19 -5.96
CA ALA A 47 12.35 -31.78 -6.93
C ALA A 47 12.99 -31.93 -8.33
N LYS A 48 13.71 -30.91 -8.81
CA LYS A 48 14.43 -30.98 -10.09
C LYS A 48 15.56 -32.02 -10.06
N ALA A 49 16.34 -32.07 -8.98
CA ALA A 49 17.43 -33.04 -8.84
C ALA A 49 16.93 -34.50 -8.79
N THR A 50 15.69 -34.72 -8.37
CA THR A 50 15.08 -36.04 -8.18
C THR A 50 14.07 -36.42 -9.26
N ALA A 51 13.90 -35.59 -10.30
CA ALA A 51 12.95 -35.83 -11.40
C ALA A 51 13.13 -37.21 -12.06
N SER A 52 12.01 -37.81 -12.50
CA SER A 52 11.99 -39.14 -13.11
C SER A 52 12.85 -39.21 -14.37
N GLU A 53 12.70 -38.21 -15.23
CA GLU A 53 13.39 -38.14 -16.51
C GLU A 53 14.80 -37.58 -16.33
N PRO A 54 15.86 -38.27 -16.80
CA PRO A 54 17.23 -37.77 -16.75
C PRO A 54 17.42 -36.37 -17.34
N GLN A 55 16.65 -36.04 -18.38
CA GLN A 55 16.71 -34.75 -19.09
C GLN A 55 16.15 -33.59 -18.27
N GLN A 56 15.29 -33.87 -17.29
CA GLN A 56 14.72 -32.86 -16.39
C GLN A 56 15.60 -32.62 -15.16
N ARG A 57 16.58 -33.50 -14.91
CA ARG A 57 17.58 -33.35 -13.83
C ARG A 57 18.70 -32.41 -14.26
N TYR A 58 19.51 -31.98 -13.30
CA TYR A 58 20.74 -31.25 -13.61
C TYR A 58 21.68 -32.17 -14.41
N HIS A 59 22.27 -31.63 -15.48
CA HIS A 59 23.15 -32.39 -16.36
C HIS A 59 24.46 -32.78 -15.65
N SER A 60 24.87 -31.99 -14.66
CA SER A 60 26.07 -32.24 -13.88
C SER A 60 25.90 -31.87 -12.41
N ALA A 61 26.77 -32.44 -11.56
CA ALA A 61 26.86 -32.05 -10.15
C ALA A 61 27.28 -30.58 -9.98
N ASP A 62 28.05 -30.03 -10.93
CA ASP A 62 28.45 -28.62 -10.91
C ASP A 62 27.26 -27.67 -11.15
N GLU A 63 26.32 -28.03 -12.03
CA GLU A 63 25.06 -27.28 -12.19
C GLU A 63 24.24 -27.26 -10.89
N LEU A 64 24.12 -28.42 -10.23
CA LEU A 64 23.45 -28.49 -8.93
C LEU A 64 24.17 -27.64 -7.87
N ALA A 65 25.51 -27.67 -7.84
CA ALA A 65 26.29 -26.86 -6.90
C ALA A 65 26.12 -25.36 -7.16
N ARG A 66 26.10 -24.93 -8.43
CA ARG A 66 25.80 -23.54 -8.82
C ARG A 66 24.41 -23.13 -8.38
N GLU A 67 23.43 -24.01 -8.51
CA GLU A 67 22.06 -23.75 -8.08
C GLU A 67 21.96 -23.59 -6.55
N LEU A 68 22.60 -24.48 -5.78
CA LEU A 68 22.64 -24.36 -4.31
C LEU A 68 23.31 -23.05 -3.86
N ARG A 69 24.38 -22.61 -4.54
CA ARG A 69 24.99 -21.30 -4.28
C ARG A 69 24.04 -20.14 -4.58
N ARG A 70 23.13 -20.27 -5.55
CA ARG A 70 22.09 -19.26 -5.82
C ARG A 70 21.09 -19.20 -4.67
N VAL A 71 20.61 -20.36 -4.20
CA VAL A 71 19.72 -20.46 -3.02
C VAL A 71 20.36 -19.79 -1.80
N LEU A 72 21.62 -20.13 -1.49
CA LEU A 72 22.34 -19.56 -0.34
C LEU A 72 22.58 -18.04 -0.45
N ARG A 73 22.57 -17.48 -1.66
CA ARG A 73 22.75 -16.06 -1.92
C ARG A 73 21.43 -15.32 -2.15
N ASP A 74 20.30 -15.96 -1.89
CA ASP A 74 18.96 -15.44 -2.15
C ASP A 74 18.84 -14.90 -3.60
N GLN A 75 19.35 -15.67 -4.57
CA GLN A 75 19.31 -15.34 -5.99
C GLN A 75 18.26 -16.19 -6.70
N GLU A 76 17.75 -15.65 -7.81
CA GLU A 76 16.85 -16.39 -8.70
C GLU A 76 17.49 -17.72 -9.13
N THR A 77 16.76 -18.80 -8.89
CA THR A 77 17.16 -20.17 -9.22
C THR A 77 16.49 -20.60 -10.52
N VAL A 78 17.16 -21.44 -11.30
CA VAL A 78 16.62 -22.03 -12.53
C VAL A 78 15.46 -22.98 -12.21
N ALA A 79 15.50 -23.67 -11.07
CA ALA A 79 14.44 -24.55 -10.61
C ALA A 79 13.20 -23.80 -10.11
N TYR A 80 13.36 -22.58 -9.61
CA TYR A 80 12.27 -21.74 -9.11
C TYR A 80 12.46 -20.29 -9.60
N PRO A 81 12.12 -20.00 -10.87
CA PRO A 81 12.26 -18.67 -11.43
C PRO A 81 11.31 -17.68 -10.74
N ASP A 82 11.81 -16.49 -10.44
CA ASP A 82 11.05 -15.45 -9.74
C ASP A 82 10.03 -14.82 -10.70
N ARG A 83 8.75 -15.17 -10.54
CA ARG A 83 7.65 -14.58 -11.31
C ARG A 83 6.97 -13.43 -10.55
N GLY A 84 6.76 -12.31 -11.24
CA GLY A 84 5.94 -11.19 -10.79
C GLY A 84 6.42 -10.50 -9.50
N TRP A 85 5.54 -10.43 -8.50
CA TRP A 85 5.74 -9.70 -7.24
C TRP A 85 6.97 -10.15 -6.44
N ARG A 86 7.41 -11.41 -6.58
CA ARG A 86 8.58 -11.93 -5.84
C ARG A 86 9.89 -11.30 -6.29
N ARG A 87 10.05 -11.06 -7.60
CA ARG A 87 11.22 -10.37 -8.15
C ARG A 87 11.33 -8.94 -7.59
N VAL A 88 10.19 -8.25 -7.49
CA VAL A 88 10.10 -6.90 -6.91
C VAL A 88 10.45 -6.91 -5.42
N ARG A 89 9.87 -7.84 -4.64
CA ARG A 89 10.16 -7.98 -3.21
C ARG A 89 11.64 -8.29 -2.95
N ARG A 90 12.24 -9.21 -3.71
CA ARG A 90 13.66 -9.57 -3.59
C ARG A 90 14.56 -8.38 -3.93
N TYR A 91 14.19 -7.58 -4.94
CA TYR A 91 14.88 -6.34 -5.26
C TYR A 91 14.79 -5.30 -4.13
N ILE A 92 13.61 -5.15 -3.51
CA ILE A 92 13.39 -4.26 -2.35
C ILE A 92 14.29 -4.67 -1.17
N VAL A 93 14.33 -5.96 -0.84
CA VAL A 93 15.15 -6.49 0.27
C VAL A 93 16.65 -6.31 0.00
N ARG A 94 17.07 -6.44 -1.26
CA ARG A 94 18.48 -6.36 -1.65
C ARG A 94 18.99 -4.91 -1.74
N HIS A 95 18.12 -3.94 -1.95
CA HIS A 95 18.47 -2.52 -2.11
C HIS A 95 17.75 -1.61 -1.09
N PRO A 96 17.92 -1.85 0.23
CA PRO A 96 17.17 -1.12 1.27
C PRO A 96 17.44 0.39 1.23
N ARG A 97 18.67 0.81 0.89
CA ARG A 97 19.06 2.22 0.78
C ARG A 97 18.35 2.94 -0.37
N LEU A 98 18.26 2.29 -1.53
CA LEU A 98 17.60 2.85 -2.71
C LEU A 98 16.10 3.00 -2.45
N VAL A 99 15.48 1.98 -1.85
CA VAL A 99 14.06 2.01 -1.47
C VAL A 99 13.80 3.11 -0.44
N ALA A 100 14.63 3.23 0.60
CA ALA A 100 14.51 4.30 1.58
C ALA A 100 14.61 5.69 0.95
N PHE A 101 15.55 5.88 0.01
CA PHE A 101 15.69 7.13 -0.73
C PHE A 101 14.45 7.47 -1.56
N LEU A 102 13.87 6.49 -2.27
CA LEU A 102 12.65 6.69 -3.04
C LEU A 102 11.45 7.03 -2.15
N ILE A 103 11.31 6.36 -1.00
CA ILE A 103 10.24 6.64 -0.03
C ILE A 103 10.41 8.07 0.52
N ALA A 104 11.62 8.43 0.96
CA ALA A 104 11.90 9.76 1.48
C ALA A 104 11.63 10.85 0.42
N GLY A 105 12.11 10.64 -0.81
CA GLY A 105 11.84 11.54 -1.93
C GLY A 105 10.35 11.65 -2.24
N GLY A 106 9.61 10.54 -2.20
CA GLY A 106 8.16 10.53 -2.36
C GLY A 106 7.43 11.31 -1.26
N MET A 107 7.86 11.17 0.00
CA MET A 107 7.31 11.95 1.11
C MET A 107 7.54 13.45 0.93
N VAL A 108 8.75 13.85 0.54
CA VAL A 108 9.09 15.26 0.28
C VAL A 108 8.25 15.81 -0.88
N ALA A 109 8.13 15.07 -1.98
CA ALA A 109 7.32 15.48 -3.12
C ALA A 109 5.83 15.61 -2.75
N THR A 110 5.30 14.67 -1.98
CA THR A 110 3.91 14.72 -1.51
C THR A 110 3.69 15.90 -0.58
N ALA A 111 4.61 16.16 0.35
CA ALA A 111 4.54 17.31 1.24
C ALA A 111 4.58 18.63 0.46
N ALA A 112 5.42 18.74 -0.57
CA ALA A 112 5.47 19.91 -1.45
C ALA A 112 4.14 20.14 -2.18
N ILE A 113 3.53 19.09 -2.74
CA ILE A 113 2.22 19.18 -3.40
C ILE A 113 1.14 19.65 -2.42
N VAL A 114 1.07 19.05 -1.23
CA VAL A 114 0.10 19.43 -0.19
C VAL A 114 0.30 20.88 0.22
N SER A 115 1.55 21.32 0.39
CA SER A 115 1.87 22.70 0.77
C SER A 115 1.39 23.70 -0.28
N VAL A 116 1.58 23.42 -1.57
CA VAL A 116 1.09 24.29 -2.66
C VAL A 116 -0.43 24.35 -2.66
N LEU A 117 -1.12 23.22 -2.51
CA LEU A 117 -2.58 23.17 -2.47
C LEU A 117 -3.15 23.96 -1.27
N GLN A 118 -2.47 23.93 -0.12
CA GLN A 118 -2.88 24.72 1.05
C GLN A 118 -2.77 26.22 0.80
N LEU A 119 -1.71 26.69 0.15
CA LEU A 119 -1.54 28.11 -0.18
C LEU A 119 -2.66 28.59 -1.12
N GLN A 120 -3.00 27.79 -2.13
CA GLN A 120 -4.10 28.10 -3.05
C GLN A 120 -5.46 28.16 -2.34
N GLN A 121 -5.70 27.25 -1.39
CA GLN A 121 -6.93 27.28 -0.59
C GLN A 121 -7.02 28.52 0.30
N GLN A 122 -5.90 28.99 0.86
CA GLN A 122 -5.90 30.19 1.68
C GLN A 122 -6.30 31.44 0.90
N GLU A 123 -5.83 31.57 -0.35
CA GLU A 123 -6.22 32.67 -1.24
C GLU A 123 -7.72 32.64 -1.54
N ALA A 124 -8.25 31.47 -1.92
CA ALA A 124 -9.67 31.30 -2.21
C ALA A 124 -10.56 31.59 -0.99
N VAL A 125 -10.12 31.21 0.21
CA VAL A 125 -10.83 31.50 1.46
C VAL A 125 -10.78 32.99 1.78
N ALA A 126 -9.65 33.66 1.55
CA ALA A 126 -9.54 35.10 1.77
C ALA A 126 -10.46 35.89 0.83
N GLU A 127 -10.53 35.52 -0.45
CA GLU A 127 -11.46 36.12 -1.41
C GLU A 127 -12.91 35.92 -1.00
N ALA A 128 -13.28 34.70 -0.61
CA ALA A 128 -14.62 34.39 -0.12
C ALA A 128 -14.99 35.17 1.15
N GLN A 129 -14.02 35.41 2.05
CA GLN A 129 -14.22 36.22 3.24
C GLN A 129 -14.49 37.69 2.90
N VAL A 130 -13.76 38.25 1.94
CA VAL A 130 -13.97 39.63 1.48
C VAL A 130 -15.36 39.78 0.86
N GLU A 131 -15.78 38.82 0.02
CA GLU A 131 -17.10 38.85 -0.60
C GLU A 131 -18.24 38.71 0.43
N ALA A 132 -18.07 37.81 1.40
CA ALA A 132 -19.00 37.66 2.53
C ALA A 132 -19.08 38.94 3.38
N GLU A 133 -17.96 39.62 3.59
CA GLU A 133 -17.93 40.86 4.37
C GLU A 133 -18.66 42.00 3.63
N ILE A 134 -18.47 42.12 2.31
CA ILE A 134 -19.17 43.13 1.48
C ILE A 134 -20.68 42.90 1.51
N THR A 135 -21.12 41.66 1.28
CA THR A 135 -22.55 41.32 1.32
C THR A 135 -23.15 41.57 2.69
N GLN A 136 -22.44 41.25 3.77
CA GLN A 136 -22.92 41.46 5.13
C GLN A 136 -22.98 42.95 5.51
N ARG A 137 -22.01 43.77 5.06
CA ARG A 137 -22.06 45.23 5.21
C ARG A 137 -23.26 45.82 4.48
N ALA A 138 -23.50 45.42 3.23
CA ALA A 138 -24.66 45.89 2.46
C ALA A 138 -26.01 45.56 3.14
N LEU A 139 -26.13 44.36 3.72
CA LEU A 139 -27.33 43.98 4.49
C LEU A 139 -27.49 44.83 5.75
N ASN A 140 -26.40 45.06 6.50
CA ASN A 140 -26.44 45.90 7.70
C ASN A 140 -26.82 47.35 7.38
N ASP A 141 -26.33 47.90 6.28
CA ASP A 141 -26.67 49.25 5.83
C ASP A 141 -28.16 49.37 5.44
N LEU A 142 -28.72 48.36 4.76
CA LEU A 142 -30.16 48.31 4.49
C LEU A 142 -30.99 48.21 5.78
N GLN A 143 -30.52 47.42 6.75
CA GLN A 143 -31.18 47.30 8.05
C GLN A 143 -31.16 48.63 8.83
N SER A 144 -30.06 49.38 8.79
CA SER A 144 -29.98 50.68 9.47
C SER A 144 -30.93 51.71 8.85
N LEU A 145 -30.96 51.79 7.50
CA LEU A 145 -31.87 52.70 6.77
C LEU A 145 -33.34 52.38 7.03
N THR A 146 -33.70 51.08 7.08
CA THR A 146 -35.08 50.67 7.37
C THR A 146 -35.45 50.95 8.82
N SER A 147 -34.54 50.74 9.78
CA SER A 147 -34.74 51.07 11.19
C SER A 147 -34.92 52.58 11.41
N ASP A 148 -34.11 53.41 10.75
CA ASP A 148 -34.20 54.87 10.85
C ASP A 148 -35.51 55.40 10.25
N ARG A 149 -35.91 54.88 9.09
CA ARG A 149 -37.22 55.21 8.48
C ARG A 149 -38.37 54.78 9.39
N ALA A 150 -38.30 53.60 9.99
CA ALA A 150 -39.34 53.13 10.92
C ALA A 150 -39.44 54.03 12.17
N ARG A 151 -38.30 54.48 12.71
CA ARG A 151 -38.27 55.46 13.80
C ARG A 151 -38.92 56.78 13.42
N GLU A 152 -38.59 57.32 12.23
CA GLU A 152 -39.16 58.59 11.77
C GLU A 152 -40.69 58.50 11.63
N VAL A 153 -41.19 57.40 11.06
CA VAL A 153 -42.63 57.15 10.94
C VAL A 153 -43.29 57.06 12.32
N ALA A 154 -42.69 56.32 13.26
CA ALA A 154 -43.20 56.20 14.62
C ALA A 154 -43.28 57.56 15.33
N ILE A 155 -42.25 58.41 15.17
CA ILE A 155 -42.24 59.77 15.74
C ILE A 155 -43.37 60.62 15.13
N ARG A 156 -43.58 60.58 13.81
CA ARG A 156 -44.68 61.30 13.16
C ARG A 156 -46.04 60.83 13.69
N PHE A 157 -46.27 59.52 13.80
CA PHE A 157 -47.51 58.98 14.36
C PHE A 157 -47.78 59.46 15.79
N LEU A 158 -46.75 59.47 16.65
CA LEU A 158 -46.87 60.00 18.02
C LEU A 158 -47.20 61.50 18.05
N SER A 159 -46.66 62.28 17.11
CA SER A 159 -46.98 63.71 17.00
C SER A 159 -48.44 63.95 16.60
N TYR A 160 -48.97 63.15 15.65
CA TYR A 160 -50.38 63.23 15.26
C TYR A 160 -51.31 62.86 16.42
N GLY A 161 -50.99 61.80 17.17
CA GLY A 161 -51.78 61.39 18.34
C GLY A 161 -51.83 62.46 19.45
N ARG A 162 -50.74 63.22 19.64
CA ARG A 162 -50.72 64.35 20.58
C ARG A 162 -51.59 65.51 20.12
N LEU A 163 -51.54 65.84 18.84
CA LEU A 163 -52.33 66.92 18.26
C LEU A 163 -53.84 66.62 18.33
N THR A 164 -54.23 65.39 18.01
CA THR A 164 -55.64 64.98 18.12
C THR A 164 -56.13 64.95 19.56
N ALA A 165 -55.29 64.50 20.50
CA ALA A 165 -55.62 64.56 21.94
C ALA A 165 -55.79 66.00 22.45
N SER A 166 -55.00 66.96 21.94
CA SER A 166 -55.13 68.38 22.33
C SER A 166 -56.34 69.09 21.74
N LEU A 167 -56.92 68.59 20.65
CA LEU A 167 -58.11 69.15 20.00
C LEU A 167 -59.42 68.58 20.55
N ALA A 168 -59.36 67.45 21.27
CA ALA A 168 -60.50 66.78 21.88
C ALA A 168 -60.77 67.19 23.33
N ALA A 169 -59.96 68.09 23.91
CA ALA A 169 -60.09 68.66 25.25
C ALA A 169 -60.55 70.12 25.17
#